data_AF-C4JEZ7-F1
#
_entry.id   AF-C4JEZ7-F1
#
_cell.length_a   1.000
_cell.length_b   1.000
_cell.length_c   1.000
_cell.angle_alpha   90.00
_cell.angle_beta   90.00
_cell.angle_gamma   90.00
#
_symmetry.space_group_name_H-M   'P 1'
#
loop_
_entity.id
_entity.type
_entity.pdbx_description
1 polymer ?
#
loop_
_entity_poly.entity_id
_entity_poly.type
_entity_poly.pdbx_seq_one_letter_code
_entity_poly.pdbx_strand_id
1 'polypeptide(L)'
;MEHEIKAAIESLKASTAAVDSQTEALRLQCKELKAQIRDARQIDQQCSKATARLTSGHLAEKQRVDLMIEDLRQDFEEKLQAAQKVLTADRNNLLPSTSVILKEHDAVLRNMEKVAASSQSAEEISALKKRVGDLTALLAKYIAEEVNCRLDRVFFETVEASQEAEDDDPGVLQQLESVEAEVNSLYPEISVLSDMAAKQRFQLPILQVLEEWQEQSQLGAEEQLQHVLETLIQLTESTNRMTGKLNNRQAHQSSMNTLAASYQTEVNSRQLQNAKLENKRLSRLSTRLSQAHLTPRESQGEKPGTEMEASTQSLESLLRRLGISFSSLQNAESTEVVHDLLNEKRSHMSDMLENLYATAASPLPSHLDSADKATQLLSSAMYCDADFELSLRDRNQEQKISNLETLIGAIQKGIDNSNTDILHQSDRARENFMERWG
;
A
#
# COMPACT_ATOMS: atom_id res chain seq x y z
N MET A 1 -7.55 -99.35 58.53
CA MET A 1 -6.18 -99.31 59.12
C MET A 1 -5.09 -99.36 58.06
N GLU A 2 -4.71 -100.50 57.47
CA GLU A 2 -3.57 -100.53 56.51
C GLU A 2 -3.85 -99.83 55.15
N HIS A 3 -5.10 -99.88 54.67
CA HIS A 3 -5.47 -99.29 53.38
C HIS A 3 -5.59 -97.74 53.43
N GLU A 4 -5.94 -97.20 54.59
CA GLU A 4 -6.06 -95.75 54.83
C GLU A 4 -4.68 -95.10 54.95
N ILE A 5 -3.70 -95.80 55.55
CA ILE A 5 -2.32 -95.34 55.64
C ILE A 5 -1.68 -95.29 54.24
N LYS A 6 -1.92 -96.30 53.39
CA LYS A 6 -1.45 -96.29 51.99
C LYS A 6 -2.08 -95.16 51.18
N ALA A 7 -3.39 -94.95 51.30
CA ALA A 7 -4.08 -93.84 50.63
C ALA A 7 -3.59 -92.47 51.11
N ALA A 8 -3.29 -92.31 52.41
CA ALA A 8 -2.71 -91.08 52.96
C ALA A 8 -1.28 -90.84 52.44
N ILE A 9 -0.47 -91.88 52.30
CA ILE A 9 0.89 -91.78 51.73
C ILE A 9 0.84 -91.43 50.24
N GLU A 10 -0.08 -92.03 49.47
CA GLU A 10 -0.27 -91.72 48.06
C GLU A 10 -0.79 -90.29 47.85
N SER A 11 -1.75 -89.86 48.68
CA SER A 11 -2.24 -88.47 48.68
C SER A 11 -1.14 -87.47 49.06
N LEU A 12 -0.33 -87.78 50.08
CA LEU A 12 0.81 -86.96 50.47
C LEU A 12 1.84 -86.88 49.34
N LYS A 13 2.20 -87.99 48.70
CA LYS A 13 3.11 -88.01 47.55
C LYS A 13 2.57 -87.22 46.36
N ALA A 14 1.28 -87.34 46.06
CA ALA A 14 0.64 -86.56 45.02
C ALA A 14 0.63 -85.06 45.35
N SER A 15 0.40 -84.70 46.62
CA SER A 15 0.48 -83.32 47.10
C SER A 15 1.91 -82.77 47.04
N THR A 16 2.91 -83.54 47.45
CA THR A 16 4.34 -83.16 47.33
C THR A 16 4.73 -82.95 45.87
N ALA A 17 4.36 -83.87 44.96
CA ALA A 17 4.64 -83.72 43.55
C ALA A 17 3.93 -82.51 42.92
N ALA A 18 2.70 -82.20 43.36
CA ALA A 18 1.98 -81.02 42.93
C ALA A 18 2.64 -79.73 43.44
N VAL A 19 3.09 -79.70 44.69
CA VAL A 19 3.84 -78.56 45.26
C VAL A 19 5.18 -78.40 44.55
N ASP A 20 5.91 -79.48 44.26
CA ASP A 20 7.17 -79.42 43.51
C ASP A 20 6.95 -78.84 42.10
N SER A 21 5.91 -79.30 41.39
CA SER A 21 5.53 -78.74 40.08
C SER A 21 5.15 -77.26 40.16
N GLN A 22 4.39 -76.86 41.19
CA GLN A 22 4.03 -75.46 41.42
C GLN A 22 5.24 -74.59 41.75
N THR A 23 6.19 -75.08 42.56
CA THR A 23 7.40 -74.32 42.90
C THR A 23 8.32 -74.15 41.70
N GLU A 24 8.44 -75.15 40.83
CA GLU A 24 9.17 -75.03 39.57
C GLU A 24 8.49 -74.06 38.59
N ALA A 25 7.15 -74.10 38.47
CA ALA A 25 6.40 -73.13 37.67
C ALA A 25 6.56 -71.69 38.17
N LEU A 26 6.46 -71.47 39.49
CA LEU A 26 6.72 -70.17 40.11
C LEU A 26 8.17 -69.72 39.91
N ARG A 27 9.13 -70.65 39.99
CA ARG A 27 10.55 -70.35 39.74
C ARG A 27 10.80 -69.91 38.30
N LEU A 28 10.14 -70.54 37.32
CA LEU A 28 10.19 -70.15 35.92
C LEU A 28 9.52 -68.78 35.71
N GLN A 29 8.34 -68.55 36.28
CA GLN A 29 7.65 -67.25 36.22
C GLN A 29 8.48 -66.13 36.86
N CYS A 30 9.11 -66.38 38.02
CA CYS A 30 10.01 -65.41 38.65
C CYS A 30 11.25 -65.10 37.79
N LYS A 31 11.80 -66.09 37.07
CA LYS A 31 12.92 -65.86 36.14
C LYS A 31 12.48 -65.00 34.95
N GLU A 32 11.31 -65.29 34.39
CA GLU A 32 10.73 -64.57 33.26
C GLU A 32 10.39 -63.13 33.65
N LEU A 33 9.70 -62.90 34.77
CA LEU A 33 9.41 -61.56 35.28
C LEU A 33 10.70 -60.76 35.54
N LYS A 34 11.75 -61.40 36.06
CA LYS A 34 13.07 -60.74 36.23
C LYS A 34 13.74 -60.42 34.89
N ALA A 35 13.53 -61.21 33.84
CA ALA A 35 13.99 -60.89 32.50
C ALA A 35 13.21 -59.68 31.93
N GLN A 36 11.88 -59.71 31.99
CA GLN A 36 11.02 -58.62 31.51
C GLN A 36 11.28 -57.29 32.23
N ILE A 37 11.50 -57.30 33.55
CA ILE A 37 11.87 -56.08 34.31
C ILE A 37 13.22 -55.53 33.85
N ARG A 38 14.20 -56.39 33.51
CA ARG A 38 15.50 -55.94 32.99
C ARG A 38 15.35 -55.34 31.60
N ASP A 39 14.60 -55.99 30.72
CA ASP A 39 14.35 -55.50 29.36
C ASP A 39 13.58 -54.17 29.39
N ALA A 40 12.56 -54.05 30.23
CA ALA A 40 11.82 -52.80 30.42
C ALA A 40 12.72 -51.67 30.92
N ARG A 41 13.60 -51.93 31.89
CA ARG A 41 14.60 -50.95 32.35
C ARG A 41 15.59 -50.55 31.26
N GLN A 42 16.00 -51.50 30.43
CA GLN A 42 16.91 -51.23 29.31
C GLN A 42 16.24 -50.34 28.26
N ILE A 43 14.98 -50.64 27.90
CA ILE A 43 14.19 -49.83 26.97
C ILE A 43 14.00 -48.42 27.54
N ASP A 44 13.63 -48.29 28.81
CA ASP A 44 13.44 -46.99 29.45
C ASP A 44 14.73 -46.15 29.47
N GLN A 45 15.87 -46.78 29.77
CA GLN A 45 17.18 -46.12 29.68
C GLN A 45 17.53 -45.67 28.24
N GLN A 46 17.20 -46.48 27.23
CA GLN A 46 17.40 -46.11 25.83
C GLN A 46 16.49 -44.95 25.42
N CYS A 47 15.21 -45.00 25.79
CA CYS A 47 14.24 -43.93 25.56
C CYS A 47 14.65 -42.63 26.27
N SER A 48 15.12 -42.70 27.52
CA SER A 48 15.63 -41.55 28.27
C SER A 48 16.86 -40.93 27.59
N LYS A 49 17.81 -41.75 27.13
CA LYS A 49 18.99 -41.26 26.39
C LYS A 49 18.61 -40.63 25.05
N ALA A 50 17.68 -41.24 24.31
CA ALA A 50 17.20 -40.71 23.03
C ALA A 50 16.48 -39.38 23.21
N THR A 51 15.58 -39.28 24.20
CA THR A 51 14.88 -38.03 24.51
C THR A 51 15.84 -36.93 24.98
N ALA A 52 16.83 -37.25 25.83
CA ALA A 52 17.86 -36.29 26.25
C ALA A 52 18.71 -35.76 25.07
N ARG A 53 19.05 -36.62 24.11
CA ARG A 53 19.76 -36.20 22.88
C ARG A 53 18.91 -35.28 22.02
N LEU A 54 17.63 -35.63 21.82
CA LEU A 54 16.69 -34.82 21.06
C LEU A 54 16.48 -33.44 21.71
N THR A 55 16.24 -33.39 23.02
CA THR A 55 16.04 -32.12 23.74
C THR A 55 17.29 -31.26 23.73
N SER A 56 18.47 -31.84 23.89
CA SER A 56 19.74 -31.11 23.76
C SER A 56 19.96 -30.58 22.34
N GLY A 57 19.65 -31.37 21.30
CA GLY A 57 19.73 -30.93 19.92
C GLY A 57 18.77 -29.79 19.60
N HIS A 58 17.51 -29.90 20.04
CA HIS A 58 16.52 -28.83 19.90
C HIS A 58 16.92 -27.55 20.64
N LEU A 59 17.52 -27.66 21.83
CA LEU A 59 18.00 -26.50 22.59
C LEU A 59 19.14 -25.81 21.86
N ALA A 60 20.12 -26.57 21.35
CA ALA A 60 21.24 -26.01 20.60
C ALA A 60 20.77 -25.34 19.29
N GLU A 61 19.84 -25.96 18.57
CA GLU A 61 19.27 -25.38 17.35
C GLU A 61 18.45 -24.12 17.66
N LYS A 62 17.68 -24.13 18.75
CA LYS A 62 16.98 -22.92 19.20
C LYS A 62 17.95 -21.78 19.50
N GLN A 63 19.03 -22.06 20.24
CA GLN A 63 20.06 -21.05 20.54
C GLN A 63 20.71 -20.52 19.25
N ARG A 64 20.99 -21.40 18.29
CA ARG A 64 21.54 -21.01 16.98
C ARG A 64 20.59 -20.08 16.22
N VAL A 65 19.31 -20.41 16.18
CA VAL A 65 18.28 -19.59 15.54
C VAL A 65 18.10 -18.25 16.28
N ASP A 66 18.10 -18.26 17.61
CA ASP A 66 17.99 -17.04 18.42
C ASP A 66 19.18 -16.09 18.15
N LEU A 67 20.40 -16.61 18.01
CA LEU A 67 21.58 -15.82 17.62
C LEU A 67 21.45 -15.24 16.20
N MET A 68 21.05 -16.06 15.21
CA MET A 68 20.84 -15.58 13.84
C MET A 68 19.77 -14.49 13.75
N ILE A 69 18.72 -14.58 14.58
CA ILE A 69 17.67 -13.56 14.66
C ILE A 69 18.21 -12.26 15.24
N GLU A 70 19.05 -12.34 16.27
CA GLU A 70 19.66 -11.17 16.89
C GLU A 70 20.64 -10.47 15.94
N ASP A 71 21.48 -11.24 15.23
CA ASP A 71 22.40 -10.71 14.20
C ASP A 71 21.62 -9.99 13.09
N LEU A 72 20.54 -10.61 12.58
CA LEU A 72 19.69 -10.01 11.55
C LEU A 72 18.98 -8.74 12.05
N ARG A 73 18.57 -8.74 13.32
CA ARG A 73 17.96 -7.56 13.94
C ARG A 73 18.95 -6.41 14.03
N GLN A 74 20.18 -6.70 14.47
CA GLN A 74 21.23 -5.69 14.55
C GLN A 74 21.57 -5.13 13.18
N ASP A 75 21.77 -5.97 12.16
CA ASP A 75 22.02 -5.52 10.77
C ASP A 75 20.87 -4.66 10.23
N PHE A 76 19.62 -5.05 10.50
CA PHE A 76 18.46 -4.25 10.13
C PHE A 76 18.43 -2.89 10.85
N GLU A 77 18.72 -2.85 12.15
CA GLU A 77 18.74 -1.62 12.93
C GLU A 77 19.87 -0.67 12.48
N GLU A 78 21.06 -1.20 12.20
CA GLU A 78 22.17 -0.42 11.65
C GLU A 78 21.80 0.21 10.31
N LYS A 79 21.18 -0.57 9.41
CA LYS A 79 20.69 -0.08 8.11
C LYS A 79 19.58 0.96 8.24
N LEU A 80 18.62 0.73 9.15
CA LEU A 80 17.53 1.67 9.41
C LEU A 80 18.07 3.00 9.96
N GLN A 81 18.99 2.96 10.92
CA GLN A 81 19.63 4.15 11.48
C GLN A 81 20.48 4.87 10.44
N ALA A 82 21.22 4.16 9.59
CA ALA A 82 21.99 4.75 8.50
C ALA A 82 21.06 5.47 7.50
N ALA A 83 19.97 4.82 7.07
CA ALA A 83 18.99 5.41 6.18
C ALA A 83 18.31 6.65 6.81
N GLN A 84 18.01 6.60 8.11
CA GLN A 84 17.42 7.73 8.83
C GLN A 84 18.40 8.91 8.96
N LYS A 85 19.70 8.65 9.14
CA LYS A 85 20.75 9.69 9.13
C LYS A 85 20.89 10.35 7.75
N VAL A 86 20.82 9.58 6.67
CA VAL A 86 20.82 10.12 5.30
C VAL A 86 19.59 11.02 5.11
N LEU A 87 18.41 10.57 5.55
CA LEU A 87 17.18 11.34 5.44
C LEU A 87 17.22 12.66 6.21
N THR A 88 17.82 12.70 7.41
CA THR A 88 17.96 13.94 8.19
C THR A 88 18.97 14.89 7.57
N ALA A 89 20.08 14.38 7.03
CA ALA A 89 21.04 15.18 6.28
C ALA A 89 20.40 15.79 5.02
N ASP A 90 19.65 14.98 4.26
CA ASP A 90 18.90 15.43 3.08
C ASP A 90 17.86 16.49 3.44
N ARG A 91 17.13 16.33 4.55
CA ARG A 91 16.19 17.34 5.05
C ARG A 91 16.89 18.68 5.33
N ASN A 92 18.06 18.65 5.94
CA ASN A 92 18.83 19.87 6.25
C ASN A 92 19.35 20.55 4.98
N ASN A 93 19.67 19.77 3.94
CA ASN A 93 20.14 20.27 2.64
C ASN A 93 19.00 20.70 1.70
N LEU A 94 17.75 20.32 2.00
CA LEU A 94 16.61 20.58 1.12
C LEU A 94 16.31 22.08 0.99
N LEU A 95 16.15 22.77 2.12
CA LEU A 95 15.85 24.19 2.16
C LEU A 95 16.91 25.07 1.48
N PRO A 96 18.23 24.90 1.73
CA PRO A 96 19.23 25.69 1.03
C PRO A 96 19.24 25.36 -0.48
N SER A 97 19.05 24.09 -0.86
CA SER A 97 19.00 23.70 -2.28
C SER A 97 17.81 24.33 -3.02
N THR A 98 16.61 24.28 -2.45
CA THR A 98 15.42 24.91 -3.07
C THR A 98 15.53 26.44 -3.06
N SER A 99 16.10 27.04 -2.02
CA SER A 99 16.33 28.49 -1.96
C SER A 99 17.26 28.98 -3.06
N VAL A 100 18.32 28.24 -3.41
CA VAL A 100 19.22 28.60 -4.52
C VAL A 100 18.47 28.61 -5.85
N ILE A 101 17.69 27.55 -6.12
CA ILE A 101 16.92 27.44 -7.38
C ILE A 101 15.88 28.56 -7.48
N LEU A 102 15.16 28.86 -6.39
CA LEU A 102 14.19 29.95 -6.37
C LEU A 102 14.84 31.32 -6.60
N LYS A 103 16.02 31.57 -6.00
CA LYS A 103 16.77 32.80 -6.25
C LYS A 103 17.22 32.93 -7.72
N GLU A 104 17.58 31.82 -8.35
CA GLU A 104 17.92 31.78 -9.77
C GLU A 104 16.69 32.11 -10.63
N HIS A 105 15.53 31.53 -10.31
CA HIS A 105 14.26 31.86 -10.95
C HIS A 105 13.89 33.34 -10.80
N ASP A 106 14.02 33.91 -9.60
CA ASP A 106 13.79 35.33 -9.35
C ASP A 106 14.74 36.23 -10.18
N ALA A 107 15.99 35.82 -10.35
CA ALA A 107 16.96 36.55 -11.17
C ALA A 107 16.57 36.53 -12.66
N VAL A 108 16.13 35.38 -13.17
CA VAL A 108 15.61 35.25 -14.54
C VAL A 108 14.37 36.12 -14.73
N LEU A 109 13.42 36.10 -13.79
CA LEU A 109 12.22 36.94 -13.84
C LEU A 109 12.53 38.44 -13.84
N ARG A 110 13.50 38.90 -13.02
CA ARG A 110 13.95 40.31 -13.07
C ARG A 110 14.59 40.68 -14.40
N ASN A 111 15.38 39.78 -14.97
CA ASN A 111 15.98 40.02 -16.29
C ASN A 111 14.91 40.11 -17.38
N MET A 112 13.89 39.25 -17.28
CA MET A 112 12.73 39.25 -18.17
C MET A 112 11.91 40.55 -18.06
N GLU A 113 11.64 41.02 -16.84
CA GLU A 113 10.98 42.31 -16.59
C GLU A 113 11.76 43.47 -17.21
N LYS A 114 13.09 43.47 -17.06
CA LYS A 114 13.96 44.48 -17.66
C LYS A 114 13.92 44.46 -19.20
N VAL A 115 13.88 43.28 -19.81
CA VAL A 115 13.75 43.14 -21.27
C VAL A 115 12.37 43.65 -21.72
N ALA A 116 11.30 43.27 -21.05
CA ALA A 116 9.94 43.73 -21.34
C ALA A 116 9.77 45.26 -21.17
N ALA A 117 10.43 45.86 -20.18
CA ALA A 117 10.41 47.30 -19.98
C ALA A 117 11.22 48.10 -21.02
N SER A 118 12.09 47.42 -21.78
CA SER A 118 12.90 48.05 -22.83
C SER A 118 12.24 48.08 -24.21
N SER A 119 11.09 47.39 -24.38
CA SER A 119 10.31 47.43 -25.61
C SER A 119 9.62 48.81 -25.72
N GLN A 120 9.98 49.58 -26.75
CA GLN A 120 9.40 50.91 -26.99
C GLN A 120 7.90 50.82 -27.29
N SER A 121 7.15 51.84 -26.86
CA SER A 121 5.70 51.82 -27.02
C SER A 121 5.28 52.18 -28.45
N ALA A 122 4.32 51.43 -28.99
CA ALA A 122 3.68 51.75 -30.28
C ALA A 122 3.05 53.17 -30.29
N GLU A 123 2.79 53.73 -29.10
CA GLU A 123 2.21 55.06 -28.90
C GLU A 123 3.18 56.19 -29.28
N GLU A 124 4.49 56.00 -29.05
CA GLU A 124 5.53 56.96 -29.45
C GLU A 124 5.64 57.11 -30.97
N ILE A 125 5.50 56.01 -31.70
CA ILE A 125 5.56 55.98 -33.18
C ILE A 125 4.35 56.71 -33.77
N SER A 126 3.16 56.48 -33.22
CA SER A 126 1.92 57.16 -33.60
C SER A 126 2.01 58.68 -33.39
N ALA A 127 2.51 59.10 -32.23
CA ALA A 127 2.72 60.52 -31.92
C ALA A 127 3.72 61.16 -32.89
N LEU A 128 4.78 60.45 -33.26
CA LEU A 128 5.79 60.92 -34.20
C LEU A 128 5.22 61.07 -35.63
N LYS A 129 4.42 60.11 -36.10
CA LYS A 129 3.72 60.19 -37.40
C LYS A 129 2.81 61.43 -37.47
N LYS A 130 2.06 61.70 -36.40
CA LYS A 130 1.21 62.91 -36.30
C LYS A 130 2.06 64.18 -36.36
N ARG A 131 3.16 64.24 -35.61
CA ARG A 131 4.08 65.39 -35.61
C ARG A 131 4.69 65.66 -36.98
N VAL A 132 5.03 64.62 -37.74
CA VAL A 132 5.55 64.75 -39.11
C VAL A 132 4.50 65.37 -40.03
N GLY A 133 3.23 64.96 -39.91
CA GLY A 133 2.13 65.58 -40.64
C GLY A 133 1.97 67.08 -40.33
N ASP A 134 1.95 67.43 -39.03
CA ASP A 134 1.80 68.82 -38.58
C ASP A 134 2.96 69.70 -39.06
N LEU A 135 4.21 69.21 -38.96
CA LEU A 135 5.40 69.94 -39.42
C LEU A 135 5.44 70.08 -40.95
N THR A 136 4.97 69.08 -41.69
CA THR A 136 4.95 69.15 -43.15
C THR A 136 3.89 70.13 -43.65
N ALA A 137 2.72 70.18 -42.99
CA ALA A 137 1.69 71.19 -43.28
C ALA A 137 2.20 72.61 -42.99
N LEU A 138 2.96 72.79 -41.90
CA LEU A 138 3.58 74.08 -41.59
C LEU A 138 4.64 74.47 -42.64
N LEU A 139 5.46 73.52 -43.08
CA LEU A 139 6.46 73.74 -44.13
C LEU A 139 5.80 74.13 -45.46
N ALA A 140 4.72 73.43 -45.85
CA ALA A 140 3.94 73.77 -47.05
C ALA A 140 3.42 75.21 -47.01
N LYS A 141 2.92 75.64 -45.84
CA LYS A 141 2.45 77.00 -45.63
C LYS A 141 3.57 78.03 -45.80
N TYR A 142 4.74 77.80 -45.20
CA TYR A 142 5.88 78.72 -45.36
C TYR A 142 6.41 78.78 -46.79
N ILE A 143 6.42 77.66 -47.52
CA ILE A 143 6.80 77.65 -48.94
C ILE A 143 5.78 78.45 -49.77
N ALA A 144 4.49 78.27 -49.52
CA ALA A 144 3.45 79.02 -50.22
C ALA A 144 3.56 80.52 -49.92
N GLU A 145 3.74 80.91 -48.65
CA GLU A 145 3.96 82.31 -48.26
C GLU A 145 5.22 82.89 -48.91
N GLU A 146 6.33 82.16 -48.95
CA GLU A 146 7.56 82.61 -49.61
C GLU A 146 7.35 82.86 -51.11
N VAL A 147 6.72 81.91 -51.82
CA VAL A 147 6.44 82.03 -53.25
C VAL A 147 5.49 83.19 -53.52
N ASN A 148 4.45 83.36 -52.70
CA ASN A 148 3.51 84.48 -52.79
C ASN A 148 4.22 85.81 -52.60
N CYS A 149 5.03 85.97 -51.55
CA CYS A 149 5.80 87.21 -51.33
C CYS A 149 6.77 87.51 -52.48
N ARG A 150 7.36 86.47 -53.11
CA ARG A 150 8.21 86.66 -54.29
C ARG A 150 7.40 87.07 -55.53
N LEU A 151 6.20 86.50 -55.70
CA LEU A 151 5.28 86.87 -56.77
C LEU A 151 4.80 88.31 -56.63
N ASP A 152 4.39 88.70 -55.41
CA ASP A 152 3.99 90.07 -55.07
C ASP A 152 5.11 91.05 -55.41
N ARG A 153 6.35 90.73 -55.01
CA ARG A 153 7.50 91.59 -55.27
C ARG A 153 7.73 91.79 -56.76
N VAL A 154 7.71 90.71 -57.55
CA VAL A 154 7.90 90.79 -59.01
C VAL A 154 6.74 91.54 -59.66
N PHE A 155 5.50 91.30 -59.22
CA PHE A 155 4.33 92.02 -59.71
C PHE A 155 4.48 93.53 -59.49
N PHE A 156 4.80 93.97 -58.27
CA PHE A 156 5.03 95.38 -57.97
C PHE A 156 6.22 95.97 -58.75
N GLU A 157 7.36 95.27 -58.83
CA GLU A 157 8.51 95.69 -59.65
C GLU A 157 8.13 95.88 -61.14
N THR A 158 7.27 95.01 -61.70
CA THR A 158 6.78 95.13 -63.09
C THR A 158 5.77 96.25 -63.30
N VAL A 159 4.91 96.51 -62.30
CA VAL A 159 3.95 97.62 -62.32
C VAL A 159 4.70 98.96 -62.28
N GLU A 160 5.69 99.08 -61.38
CA GLU A 160 6.53 100.29 -61.25
C GLU A 160 7.33 100.55 -62.53
N ALA A 161 7.98 99.52 -63.09
CA ALA A 161 8.74 99.66 -64.35
C ALA A 161 7.85 100.02 -65.56
N SER A 162 6.58 99.62 -65.56
CA SER A 162 5.62 99.94 -66.62
C SER A 162 5.06 101.37 -66.49
N GLN A 163 5.02 101.93 -65.27
CA GLN A 163 4.61 103.32 -65.03
C GLN A 163 5.72 104.34 -65.37
N GLU A 164 6.99 103.93 -65.31
CA GLU A 164 8.13 104.77 -65.71
C GLU A 164 8.29 104.89 -67.24
N ALA A 165 7.67 104.01 -68.02
CA ALA A 165 7.57 104.12 -69.47
C ALA A 165 6.34 104.96 -69.84
N GLU A 166 6.53 106.22 -70.28
CA GLU A 166 5.45 107.13 -70.70
C GLU A 166 4.69 106.63 -71.96
N ASP A 167 3.81 105.63 -71.82
CA ASP A 167 2.82 105.28 -72.84
C ASP A 167 1.47 104.95 -72.17
N ASP A 168 0.60 105.97 -72.08
CA ASP A 168 -0.80 105.89 -71.63
C ASP A 168 -1.67 105.18 -72.71
N ASP A 169 -1.23 104.01 -73.18
CA ASP A 169 -2.00 103.20 -74.12
C ASP A 169 -3.09 102.42 -73.34
N PRO A 170 -4.39 102.61 -73.61
CA PRO A 170 -5.47 101.88 -72.94
C PRO A 170 -5.38 100.35 -73.07
N GLY A 171 -4.59 99.83 -74.01
CA GLY A 171 -4.26 98.40 -74.10
C GLY A 171 -3.40 97.87 -72.95
N VAL A 172 -2.54 98.70 -72.35
CA VAL A 172 -1.62 98.31 -71.26
C VAL A 172 -2.38 98.12 -69.94
N LEU A 173 -3.36 98.99 -69.66
CA LEU A 173 -4.23 98.86 -68.47
C LEU A 173 -5.09 97.60 -68.51
N GLN A 174 -5.63 97.22 -69.68
CA GLN A 174 -6.41 96.00 -69.82
C GLN A 174 -5.55 94.73 -69.69
N GLN A 175 -4.29 94.79 -70.14
CA GLN A 175 -3.32 93.73 -69.91
C GLN A 175 -2.94 93.62 -68.43
N LEU A 176 -2.82 94.75 -67.72
CA LEU A 176 -2.51 94.76 -66.29
C LEU A 176 -3.64 94.14 -65.45
N GLU A 177 -4.91 94.47 -65.75
CA GLU A 177 -6.07 93.83 -65.11
C GLU A 177 -6.14 92.32 -65.39
N SER A 178 -5.78 91.89 -66.61
CA SER A 178 -5.70 90.47 -66.98
C SER A 178 -4.60 89.75 -66.19
N VAL A 179 -3.42 90.36 -66.05
CA VAL A 179 -2.29 89.81 -65.29
C VAL A 179 -2.62 89.75 -63.80
N GLU A 180 -3.30 90.77 -63.25
CA GLU A 180 -3.76 90.77 -61.87
C GLU A 180 -4.78 89.63 -61.61
N ALA A 181 -5.71 89.39 -62.53
CA ALA A 181 -6.66 88.29 -62.43
C ALA A 181 -5.96 86.91 -62.49
N GLU A 182 -4.95 86.76 -63.35
CA GLU A 182 -4.13 85.54 -63.44
C GLU A 182 -3.29 85.32 -62.16
N VAL A 183 -2.66 86.36 -61.63
CA VAL A 183 -1.90 86.30 -60.36
C VAL A 183 -2.82 85.93 -59.19
N ASN A 184 -4.01 86.52 -59.12
CA ASN A 184 -5.02 86.18 -58.10
C ASN A 184 -5.52 84.73 -58.21
N SER A 185 -5.56 84.17 -59.43
CA SER A 185 -5.87 82.76 -59.68
C SER A 185 -4.73 81.83 -59.26
N LEU A 186 -3.48 82.31 -59.31
CA LEU A 186 -2.27 81.52 -59.03
C LEU A 186 -2.06 81.24 -57.54
N TYR A 187 -2.44 82.14 -56.62
CA TYR A 187 -2.27 81.95 -55.17
C TYR A 187 -2.84 80.62 -54.60
N PRO A 188 -4.10 80.23 -54.89
CA PRO A 188 -4.62 78.94 -54.42
C PRO A 188 -3.87 77.76 -55.05
N GLU A 189 -3.42 77.88 -56.31
CA GLU A 189 -2.63 76.84 -56.97
C GLU A 189 -1.24 76.69 -56.32
N ILE A 190 -0.56 77.80 -55.99
CA ILE A 190 0.71 77.82 -55.25
C ILE A 190 0.54 77.13 -53.88
N SER A 191 -0.57 77.37 -53.18
CA SER A 191 -0.84 76.70 -51.91
C SER A 191 -0.97 75.17 -52.08
N VAL A 192 -1.68 74.71 -53.11
CA VAL A 192 -1.87 73.27 -53.38
C VAL A 192 -0.56 72.62 -53.85
N LEU A 193 0.20 73.30 -54.72
CA LEU A 193 1.49 72.80 -55.20
C LEU A 193 2.53 72.75 -54.09
N SER A 194 2.56 73.74 -53.19
CA SER A 194 3.46 73.76 -52.04
C SER A 194 3.15 72.64 -51.06
N ASP A 195 1.86 72.35 -50.81
CA ASP A 195 1.41 71.21 -50.01
C ASP A 195 1.81 69.87 -50.67
N MET A 196 1.55 69.71 -51.97
CA MET A 196 1.95 68.51 -52.71
C MET A 196 3.46 68.30 -52.72
N ALA A 197 4.24 69.37 -52.95
CA ALA A 197 5.71 69.32 -52.96
C ALA A 197 6.28 68.98 -51.58
N ALA A 198 5.75 69.58 -50.51
CA ALA A 198 6.19 69.30 -49.15
C ALA A 198 5.85 67.85 -48.75
N LYS A 199 4.65 67.37 -49.11
CA LYS A 199 4.22 65.97 -48.91
C LYS A 199 5.12 64.98 -49.65
N GLN A 200 5.42 65.25 -50.92
CA GLN A 200 6.22 64.35 -51.75
C GLN A 200 7.69 64.32 -51.34
N ARG A 201 8.26 65.47 -50.97
CA ARG A 201 9.68 65.59 -50.65
C ARG A 201 10.02 65.18 -49.21
N PHE A 202 9.12 65.40 -48.26
CA PHE A 202 9.41 65.20 -46.83
C PHE A 202 8.47 64.20 -46.17
N GLN A 203 7.15 64.38 -46.28
CA GLN A 203 6.21 63.53 -45.54
C GLN A 203 6.29 62.07 -45.95
N LEU A 204 6.22 61.78 -47.26
CA LEU A 204 6.22 60.41 -47.77
C LEU A 204 7.49 59.62 -47.40
N PRO A 205 8.72 60.14 -47.64
CA PRO A 205 9.95 59.44 -47.22
C PRO A 205 10.05 59.23 -45.71
N ILE A 206 9.65 60.23 -44.90
CA ILE A 206 9.73 60.11 -43.44
C ILE A 206 8.71 59.08 -42.93
N LEU A 207 7.50 59.03 -43.49
CA LEU A 207 6.50 58.03 -43.13
C LEU A 207 6.94 56.61 -43.50
N GLN A 208 7.56 56.42 -44.66
CA GLN A 208 8.10 55.12 -45.08
C GLN A 208 9.16 54.62 -44.09
N VAL A 209 10.12 55.46 -43.70
CA VAL A 209 11.14 55.09 -42.71
C VAL A 209 10.51 54.80 -41.35
N LEU A 210 9.47 55.53 -40.95
CA LEU A 210 8.73 55.27 -39.71
C LEU A 210 7.94 53.96 -39.77
N GLU A 211 7.42 53.56 -40.93
CA GLU A 211 6.75 52.29 -41.14
C GLU A 211 7.73 51.13 -41.11
N GLU A 212 8.85 51.21 -41.82
CA GLU A 212 9.93 50.21 -41.76
C GLU A 212 10.45 50.03 -40.33
N TRP A 213 10.63 51.13 -39.61
CA TRP A 213 11.06 51.09 -38.23
C TRP A 213 9.99 50.52 -37.29
N GLN A 214 8.71 50.81 -37.54
CA GLN A 214 7.59 50.21 -36.81
C GLN A 214 7.54 48.69 -37.03
N GLU A 215 7.68 48.23 -38.27
CA GLU A 215 7.70 46.81 -38.61
C GLU A 215 8.90 46.10 -37.95
N GLN A 216 10.09 46.69 -37.99
CA GLN A 216 11.26 46.15 -37.28
C GLN A 216 11.06 46.11 -35.76
N SER A 217 10.47 47.16 -35.18
CA SER A 217 10.16 47.18 -33.75
C SER A 217 9.10 46.13 -33.38
N GLN A 218 8.12 45.88 -34.23
CA GLN A 218 7.10 44.85 -34.02
C GLN A 218 7.71 43.45 -34.08
N LEU A 219 8.54 43.17 -35.08
CA LEU A 219 9.30 41.91 -35.18
C LEU A 219 10.18 41.68 -33.94
N GLY A 220 10.92 42.70 -33.51
CA GLY A 220 11.73 42.62 -32.30
C GLY A 220 10.90 42.40 -31.03
N ALA A 221 9.72 43.00 -30.93
CA ALA A 221 8.79 42.79 -29.81
C ALA A 221 8.20 41.37 -29.82
N GLU A 222 7.89 40.81 -31.00
CA GLU A 222 7.43 39.43 -31.16
C GLU A 222 8.51 38.43 -30.73
N GLU A 223 9.76 38.62 -31.18
CA GLU A 223 10.91 37.81 -30.75
C GLU A 223 11.13 37.89 -29.23
N GLN A 224 11.04 39.10 -28.65
CA GLN A 224 11.13 39.30 -27.22
C GLN A 224 10.00 38.59 -26.46
N LEU A 225 8.77 38.68 -26.95
CA LEU A 225 7.62 38.00 -26.34
C LEU A 225 7.74 36.47 -26.43
N GLN A 226 8.25 35.96 -27.55
CA GLN A 226 8.54 34.55 -27.72
C GLN A 226 9.66 34.07 -26.78
N HIS A 227 10.70 34.89 -26.59
CA HIS A 227 11.75 34.61 -25.61
C HIS A 227 11.19 34.59 -24.18
N VAL A 228 10.37 35.57 -23.80
CA VAL A 228 9.66 35.61 -22.51
C VAL A 228 8.84 34.33 -22.31
N LEU A 229 8.04 33.92 -23.31
CA LEU A 229 7.23 32.71 -23.24
C LEU A 229 8.08 31.45 -23.03
N GLU A 230 9.15 31.29 -23.81
CA GLU A 230 10.08 30.16 -23.69
C GLU A 230 10.72 30.10 -22.30
N THR A 231 11.16 31.24 -21.75
CA THR A 231 11.71 31.28 -20.39
C THR A 231 10.67 30.93 -19.32
N LEU A 232 9.42 31.35 -19.47
CA LEU A 232 8.33 30.98 -18.56
C LEU A 232 8.02 29.47 -18.60
N ILE A 233 8.06 28.85 -19.78
CA ILE A 233 7.93 27.40 -19.93
C ILE A 233 9.06 26.70 -19.17
N GLN A 234 10.32 27.12 -19.37
CA GLN A 234 11.48 26.54 -18.68
C GLN A 234 11.42 26.70 -17.16
N LEU A 235 10.99 27.87 -16.67
CA LEU A 235 10.78 28.11 -15.23
C LEU A 235 9.69 27.20 -14.66
N THR A 236 8.59 27.01 -15.40
CA THR A 236 7.47 26.14 -15.01
C THR A 236 7.91 24.67 -14.98
N GLU A 237 8.61 24.19 -16.00
CA GLU A 237 9.17 22.84 -16.04
C GLU A 237 10.16 22.60 -14.90
N SER A 238 11.05 23.56 -14.62
CA SER A 238 11.99 23.48 -13.52
C SER A 238 11.26 23.41 -12.17
N THR A 239 10.20 24.20 -11.99
CA THR A 239 9.36 24.18 -10.78
C THR A 239 8.63 22.84 -10.64
N ASN A 240 8.03 22.32 -11.71
CA ASN A 240 7.38 21.01 -11.71
C ASN A 240 8.36 19.88 -11.35
N ARG A 241 9.58 19.92 -11.92
CA ARG A 241 10.64 18.97 -11.59
C ARG A 241 11.07 19.06 -10.12
N MET A 242 11.16 20.28 -9.57
CA MET A 242 11.45 20.50 -8.14
C MET A 242 10.34 19.93 -7.26
N THR A 243 9.08 20.20 -7.57
CA THR A 243 7.91 19.66 -6.87
C THR A 243 7.87 18.13 -6.92
N GLY A 244 8.13 17.52 -8.09
CA GLY A 244 8.23 16.07 -8.21
C GLY A 244 9.33 15.47 -7.34
N LYS A 245 10.51 16.10 -7.32
CA LYS A 245 11.62 15.70 -6.43
C LYS A 245 11.27 15.86 -4.95
N LEU A 246 10.49 16.87 -4.57
CA LEU A 246 10.02 17.09 -3.20
C LEU A 246 9.00 16.02 -2.79
N ASN A 247 8.03 15.73 -3.65
CA ASN A 247 7.01 14.70 -3.40
C ASN A 247 7.62 13.31 -3.25
N ASN A 248 8.54 12.92 -4.13
CA ASN A 248 9.24 11.63 -4.02
C ASN A 248 10.03 11.52 -2.71
N ARG A 249 10.66 12.61 -2.27
CA ARG A 249 11.36 12.64 -0.98
C ARG A 249 10.40 12.54 0.19
N GLN A 250 9.26 13.26 0.15
CA GLN A 250 8.24 13.17 1.18
C GLN A 250 7.65 11.76 1.27
N ALA A 251 7.38 11.11 0.13
CA ALA A 251 6.92 9.74 0.08
C ALA A 251 7.97 8.80 0.70
N HIS A 252 9.24 8.94 0.32
CA HIS A 252 10.34 8.15 0.89
C HIS A 252 10.47 8.34 2.41
N GLN A 253 10.41 9.59 2.88
CA GLN A 253 10.41 9.90 4.31
C GLN A 253 9.23 9.27 5.04
N SER A 254 8.02 9.36 4.46
CA SER A 254 6.82 8.78 5.03
C SER A 254 6.95 7.25 5.15
N SER A 255 7.35 6.58 4.06
CA SER A 255 7.56 5.14 4.04
C SER A 255 8.63 4.69 5.05
N MET A 256 9.73 5.43 5.17
CA MET A 256 10.78 5.13 6.13
C MET A 256 10.29 5.29 7.58
N ASN A 257 9.52 6.34 7.87
CA ASN A 257 8.93 6.54 9.19
C ASN A 257 7.89 5.46 9.52
N THR A 258 7.08 5.03 8.55
CA THR A 258 6.12 3.94 8.76
C THR A 258 6.84 2.61 9.01
N LEU A 259 7.95 2.35 8.32
CA LEU A 259 8.77 1.16 8.52
C LEU A 259 9.48 1.17 9.88
N ALA A 260 9.99 2.33 10.30
CA ALA A 260 10.56 2.50 11.63
C ALA A 260 9.50 2.30 12.74
N ALA A 261 8.30 2.83 12.55
CA ALA A 261 7.19 2.66 13.49
C ALA A 261 6.73 1.20 13.56
N SER A 262 6.55 0.52 12.42
CA SER A 262 6.16 -0.90 12.40
C SER A 262 7.22 -1.79 13.05
N TYR A 263 8.50 -1.54 12.78
CA TYR A 263 9.61 -2.22 13.45
C TYR A 263 9.55 -2.05 14.97
N GLN A 264 9.37 -0.82 15.47
CA GLN A 264 9.25 -0.57 16.90
C GLN A 264 8.05 -1.30 17.52
N THR A 265 6.90 -1.32 16.83
CA THR A 265 5.72 -2.06 17.32
C THR A 265 5.96 -3.58 17.38
N GLU A 266 6.64 -4.15 16.38
CA GLU A 266 6.97 -5.58 16.36
C GLU A 266 7.98 -5.97 17.44
N VAL A 267 9.02 -5.16 17.64
CA VAL A 267 10.01 -5.36 18.71
C VAL A 267 9.32 -5.33 20.08
N ASN A 268 8.46 -4.33 20.33
CA ASN A 268 7.72 -4.20 21.59
C ASN A 268 6.72 -5.34 21.80
N SER A 269 6.03 -5.77 20.73
CA SER A 269 5.09 -6.90 20.76
C SER A 269 5.80 -8.21 21.14
N ARG A 270 6.97 -8.47 20.54
CA ARG A 270 7.78 -9.66 20.81
C ARG A 270 8.34 -9.68 22.24
N GLN A 271 8.79 -8.53 22.75
CA GLN A 271 9.22 -8.40 24.16
C GLN A 271 8.07 -8.69 25.13
N LEU A 272 6.87 -8.18 24.86
CA LEU A 272 5.68 -8.44 25.68
C LEU A 272 5.25 -9.92 25.64
N GLN A 273 5.37 -10.57 24.48
CA GLN A 273 5.03 -11.99 24.32
C GLN A 273 6.00 -12.88 25.10
N ASN A 274 7.30 -12.57 25.07
CA ASN A 274 8.31 -13.29 25.85
C ASN A 274 8.10 -13.13 27.36
N ALA A 275 7.78 -11.91 27.84
CA ALA A 275 7.46 -11.66 29.25
C ALA A 275 6.20 -12.40 29.72
N LYS A 276 5.16 -12.50 28.87
CA LYS A 276 3.93 -13.27 29.18
C LYS A 276 4.19 -14.77 29.29
N LEU A 277 5.09 -15.34 28.47
CA LEU A 277 5.45 -16.76 28.53
C LEU A 277 6.24 -17.11 29.79
N GLU A 278 7.15 -16.23 30.24
CA GLU A 278 7.88 -16.42 31.49
C GLU A 278 6.95 -16.34 32.71
N ASN A 279 6.06 -15.35 32.76
CA ASN A 279 5.07 -15.23 33.84
C ASN A 279 4.11 -16.43 33.90
N LYS A 280 3.71 -16.99 32.75
CA LYS A 280 2.91 -18.23 32.72
C LYS A 280 3.70 -19.45 33.21
N ARG A 281 5.01 -19.53 32.95
CA ARG A 281 5.86 -20.63 33.47
C ARG A 281 6.02 -20.52 34.98
N LEU A 282 6.27 -19.32 35.51
CA LEU A 282 6.38 -19.07 36.96
C LEU A 282 5.06 -19.32 37.68
N SER A 283 3.93 -18.89 37.12
CA SER A 283 2.60 -19.15 37.68
C SER A 283 2.25 -20.65 37.72
N ARG A 284 2.67 -21.43 36.69
CA ARG A 284 2.52 -22.90 36.67
C ARG A 284 3.44 -23.62 37.64
N LEU A 285 4.63 -23.07 37.94
CA LEU A 285 5.51 -23.61 38.97
C LEU A 285 4.97 -23.31 40.37
N SER A 286 4.49 -22.09 40.61
CA SER A 286 3.90 -21.70 41.90
C SER A 286 2.63 -22.48 42.21
N THR A 287 1.74 -22.71 41.23
CA THR A 287 0.55 -23.55 41.44
C THR A 287 0.88 -25.02 41.74
N ARG A 288 1.98 -25.55 41.19
CA ARG A 288 2.48 -26.90 41.54
C ARG A 288 3.13 -26.95 42.93
N LEU A 289 3.84 -25.90 43.36
CA LEU A 289 4.41 -25.81 44.71
C LEU A 289 3.33 -25.54 45.78
N SER A 290 2.31 -24.74 45.47
CA SER A 290 1.19 -24.48 46.38
C SER A 290 0.27 -25.70 46.58
N GLN A 291 0.26 -26.67 45.65
CA GLN A 291 -0.44 -27.96 45.86
C GLN A 291 0.40 -29.00 46.62
N ALA A 292 1.71 -28.78 46.80
CA ALA A 292 2.57 -29.67 47.58
C ALA A 292 2.54 -29.39 49.10
N HIS A 293 1.86 -28.32 49.55
CA HIS A 293 1.86 -27.87 50.95
C HIS A 293 0.56 -28.12 51.72
N LEU A 294 -0.33 -28.99 51.24
CA LEU A 294 -1.49 -29.43 52.02
C LEU A 294 -1.57 -30.95 52.08
N THR A 295 -0.67 -31.57 52.85
CA THR A 295 -0.94 -32.69 53.77
C THR A 295 0.33 -33.00 54.58
N PRO A 296 0.28 -32.98 55.92
CA PRO A 296 1.28 -33.67 56.73
C PRO A 296 0.88 -35.15 56.76
N ARG A 297 1.71 -36.04 56.21
CA ARG A 297 1.59 -37.47 56.51
C ARG A 297 2.88 -37.96 57.12
N GLU A 298 2.75 -38.29 58.40
CA GLU A 298 3.74 -38.90 59.27
C GLU A 298 4.40 -40.11 58.59
N SER A 299 5.71 -40.14 58.74
CA SER A 299 6.56 -41.29 58.54
C SER A 299 6.16 -42.42 59.49
N GLN A 300 5.54 -43.49 58.98
CA GLN A 300 5.60 -44.80 59.61
C GLN A 300 5.56 -45.93 58.59
N GLY A 301 6.60 -46.77 58.65
CA GLY A 301 6.44 -48.23 58.61
C GLY A 301 6.43 -48.89 57.24
N GLU A 302 7.61 -49.38 56.83
CA GLU A 302 7.75 -50.53 55.95
C GLU A 302 6.89 -51.72 56.44
N LYS A 303 6.00 -52.25 55.60
CA LYS A 303 5.64 -53.68 55.55
C LYS A 303 5.23 -54.10 54.14
N PRO A 304 5.59 -55.32 53.70
CA PRO A 304 5.24 -55.84 52.39
C PRO A 304 3.92 -56.62 52.46
N GLY A 305 2.96 -56.33 51.57
CA GLY A 305 1.75 -57.14 51.45
C GLY A 305 0.75 -56.67 50.40
N THR A 306 0.45 -57.58 49.47
CA THR A 306 -0.78 -57.71 48.65
C THR A 306 -0.92 -56.86 47.37
N GLU A 307 -0.85 -57.55 46.23
CA GLU A 307 -1.10 -57.05 44.85
C GLU A 307 -2.48 -56.40 44.64
N MET A 308 -3.42 -56.58 45.58
CA MET A 308 -4.75 -55.97 45.55
C MET A 308 -4.73 -54.45 45.84
N GLU A 309 -3.75 -53.96 46.61
CA GLU A 309 -3.63 -52.53 46.95
C GLU A 309 -3.05 -51.68 45.81
N ALA A 310 -2.24 -52.28 44.92
CA ALA A 310 -1.71 -51.60 43.74
C ALA A 310 -2.80 -51.30 42.70
N SER A 311 -3.75 -52.22 42.54
CA SER A 311 -4.90 -52.07 41.64
C SER A 311 -5.89 -51.01 42.15
N THR A 312 -6.11 -50.91 43.45
CA THR A 312 -6.96 -49.87 44.04
C THR A 312 -6.29 -48.49 44.02
N GLN A 313 -4.98 -48.40 44.25
CA GLN A 313 -4.22 -47.14 44.16
C GLN A 313 -4.14 -46.61 42.71
N SER A 314 -3.96 -47.49 41.73
CA SER A 314 -3.95 -47.09 40.30
C SER A 314 -5.32 -46.63 39.83
N LEU A 315 -6.40 -47.32 40.24
CA LEU A 315 -7.78 -46.93 39.96
C LEU A 315 -8.15 -45.60 40.66
N GLU A 316 -7.73 -45.40 41.91
CA GLU A 316 -7.89 -44.12 42.62
C GLU A 316 -7.16 -42.99 41.89
N SER A 317 -5.96 -43.23 41.38
CA SER A 317 -5.19 -42.23 40.63
C SER A 317 -5.87 -41.85 39.30
N LEU A 318 -6.49 -42.82 38.62
CA LEU A 318 -7.24 -42.59 37.39
C LEU A 318 -8.55 -41.84 37.66
N LEU A 319 -9.29 -42.21 38.69
CA LEU A 319 -10.52 -41.52 39.09
C LEU A 319 -10.23 -40.09 39.53
N ARG A 320 -9.14 -39.86 40.27
CA ARG A 320 -8.68 -38.52 40.64
C ARG A 320 -8.31 -37.68 39.41
N ARG A 321 -7.71 -38.28 38.38
CA ARG A 321 -7.41 -37.60 37.10
C ARG A 321 -8.67 -37.26 36.31
N LEU A 322 -9.75 -37.99 36.52
CA LEU A 322 -11.08 -37.73 35.97
C LEU A 322 -11.94 -36.82 36.86
N GLY A 323 -11.41 -36.33 37.99
CA GLY A 323 -12.11 -35.45 38.93
C GLY A 323 -13.17 -36.14 39.79
N ILE A 324 -13.05 -37.46 39.98
CA ILE A 324 -13.98 -38.28 40.76
C ILE A 324 -13.29 -38.77 42.03
N SER A 325 -13.87 -38.47 43.19
CA SER A 325 -13.36 -38.96 44.47
C SER A 325 -13.68 -40.44 44.65
N PHE A 326 -12.66 -41.25 44.94
CA PHE A 326 -12.79 -42.69 45.21
C PHE A 326 -13.71 -42.96 46.41
N SER A 327 -13.75 -42.07 47.40
CA SER A 327 -14.68 -42.09 48.53
C SER A 327 -16.15 -41.93 48.13
N SER A 328 -16.45 -41.26 47.02
CA SER A 328 -17.82 -41.13 46.50
C SER A 328 -18.29 -42.40 45.78
N LEU A 329 -17.36 -43.18 45.21
CA LEU A 329 -17.65 -44.49 44.63
C LEU A 329 -17.79 -45.59 45.70
N GLN A 330 -16.97 -45.52 46.76
CA GLN A 330 -16.97 -46.50 47.84
C GLN A 330 -18.21 -46.40 48.74
N ASN A 331 -18.80 -45.21 48.85
CA ASN A 331 -20.00 -44.95 49.63
C ASN A 331 -21.31 -45.10 48.83
N ALA A 332 -21.23 -45.46 47.54
CA ALA A 332 -22.41 -45.67 46.71
C ALA A 332 -23.00 -47.07 46.99
N GLU A 333 -24.24 -47.12 47.50
CA GLU A 333 -24.90 -48.36 47.92
C GLU A 333 -25.35 -49.25 46.75
N SER A 334 -25.27 -48.78 45.50
CA SER A 334 -25.68 -49.53 44.30
C SER A 334 -24.87 -49.13 43.06
N THR A 335 -24.69 -50.10 42.14
CA THR A 335 -23.92 -49.95 40.89
C THR A 335 -24.51 -48.93 39.92
N GLU A 336 -25.82 -48.67 40.00
CA GLU A 336 -26.51 -47.66 39.18
C GLU A 336 -26.06 -46.23 39.54
N VAL A 337 -25.93 -45.91 40.84
CA VAL A 337 -25.49 -44.58 41.30
C VAL A 337 -24.06 -44.29 40.87
N VAL A 338 -23.20 -45.31 40.83
CA VAL A 338 -21.83 -45.20 40.29
C VAL A 338 -21.84 -44.95 38.79
N HIS A 339 -22.73 -45.61 38.05
CA HIS A 339 -22.86 -45.44 36.62
C HIS A 339 -23.39 -44.04 36.26
N ASP A 340 -24.36 -43.54 37.01
CA ASP A 340 -24.93 -42.21 36.85
C ASP A 340 -23.89 -41.11 37.12
N LEU A 341 -23.10 -41.24 38.19
CA LEU A 341 -22.02 -40.29 38.50
C LEU A 341 -20.93 -40.27 37.39
N LEU A 342 -20.60 -41.44 36.84
CA LEU A 342 -19.64 -41.54 35.73
C LEU A 342 -20.20 -40.96 34.42
N ASN A 343 -21.49 -41.18 34.15
CA ASN A 343 -22.16 -40.64 32.97
C ASN A 343 -22.37 -39.12 33.08
N GLU A 344 -22.72 -38.60 34.25
CA GLU A 344 -22.80 -37.17 34.52
C GLU A 344 -21.45 -36.49 34.29
N LYS A 345 -20.35 -37.09 34.75
CA LYS A 345 -18.99 -36.57 34.49
C LYS A 345 -18.57 -36.69 33.03
N ARG A 346 -18.98 -37.75 32.34
CA ARG A 346 -18.78 -37.89 30.89
C ARG A 346 -19.54 -36.80 30.13
N SER A 347 -20.80 -36.55 30.47
CA SER A 347 -21.62 -35.49 29.86
C SER A 347 -20.99 -34.13 30.11
N HIS A 348 -20.62 -33.81 31.34
CA HIS A 348 -19.95 -32.55 31.69
C HIS A 348 -18.63 -32.37 30.93
N MET A 349 -17.87 -33.44 30.69
CA MET A 349 -16.63 -33.36 29.92
C MET A 349 -16.91 -33.09 28.43
N SER A 350 -17.94 -33.72 27.84
CA SER A 350 -18.40 -33.41 26.49
C SER A 350 -18.89 -31.97 26.39
N ASP A 351 -19.69 -31.50 27.35
CA ASP A 351 -20.18 -30.11 27.38
C ASP A 351 -19.03 -29.11 27.52
N MET A 352 -17.99 -29.41 28.30
CA MET A 352 -16.79 -28.58 28.37
C MET A 352 -16.03 -28.56 27.05
N LEU A 353 -15.93 -29.70 26.35
CA LEU A 353 -15.27 -29.74 25.03
C LEU A 353 -16.05 -28.93 23.98
N GLU A 354 -17.37 -29.04 23.99
CA GLU A 354 -18.24 -28.26 23.11
C GLU A 354 -18.14 -26.76 23.42
N ASN A 355 -18.15 -26.38 24.71
CA ASN A 355 -17.96 -24.99 25.13
C ASN A 355 -16.56 -24.46 24.79
N LEU A 356 -15.51 -25.27 24.92
CA LEU A 356 -14.15 -24.90 24.49
C LEU A 356 -14.07 -24.72 22.98
N TYR A 357 -14.71 -25.61 22.21
CA TYR A 357 -14.80 -25.49 20.76
C TYR A 357 -15.57 -24.23 20.35
N ALA A 358 -16.73 -23.97 20.96
CA ALA A 358 -17.52 -22.76 20.71
C ALA A 358 -16.75 -21.48 21.09
N THR A 359 -16.02 -21.49 22.21
CA THR A 359 -15.20 -20.35 22.65
C THR A 359 -13.98 -20.13 21.75
N ALA A 360 -13.36 -21.20 21.25
CA ALA A 360 -12.25 -21.12 20.31
C ALA A 360 -12.71 -20.72 18.90
N ALA A 361 -13.92 -21.12 18.50
CA ALA A 361 -14.52 -20.78 17.22
C ALA A 361 -15.11 -19.37 17.20
N SER A 362 -15.56 -18.81 18.32
CA SER A 362 -16.19 -17.48 18.42
C SER A 362 -15.34 -16.30 17.89
N PRO A 363 -14.02 -16.20 18.15
CA PRO A 363 -13.21 -15.11 17.62
C PRO A 363 -12.73 -15.33 16.17
N LEU A 364 -12.81 -16.57 15.67
CA LEU A 364 -12.32 -16.90 14.33
C LEU A 364 -13.07 -16.16 13.20
N PRO A 365 -14.42 -16.11 13.17
CA PRO A 365 -15.15 -15.46 12.08
C PRO A 365 -14.99 -13.94 12.10
N SER A 366 -14.83 -13.28 13.25
CA SER A 366 -14.59 -11.84 13.28
C SER A 366 -13.19 -11.46 12.80
N HIS A 367 -12.18 -12.27 13.10
CA HIS A 367 -10.84 -12.12 12.55
C HIS A 367 -10.78 -12.46 11.05
N LEU A 368 -11.51 -13.48 10.61
CA LEU A 368 -11.57 -13.85 9.19
C LEU A 368 -12.29 -12.77 8.37
N ASP A 369 -13.43 -12.27 8.85
CA ASP A 369 -14.22 -11.23 8.16
C ASP A 369 -13.48 -9.89 8.09
N SER A 370 -12.73 -9.53 9.13
CA SER A 370 -11.85 -8.34 9.09
C SER A 370 -10.64 -8.52 8.17
N ALA A 371 -10.05 -9.72 8.12
CA ALA A 371 -8.98 -10.03 7.17
C ALA A 371 -9.49 -10.00 5.72
N ASP A 372 -10.69 -10.52 5.46
CA ASP A 372 -11.30 -10.54 4.13
C ASP A 372 -11.69 -9.13 3.65
N LYS A 373 -12.18 -8.27 4.56
CA LYS A 373 -12.39 -6.85 4.26
C LYS A 373 -11.07 -6.12 3.98
N ALA A 374 -10.01 -6.43 4.72
CA ALA A 374 -8.70 -5.84 4.50
C ALA A 374 -8.10 -6.27 3.15
N THR A 375 -8.24 -7.54 2.75
CA THR A 375 -7.79 -8.03 1.43
C THR A 375 -8.61 -7.42 0.30
N GLN A 376 -9.93 -7.25 0.47
CA GLN A 376 -10.79 -6.56 -0.50
C GLN A 376 -10.45 -5.07 -0.64
N LEU A 377 -10.18 -4.37 0.46
CA LEU A 377 -9.75 -2.97 0.40
C LEU A 377 -8.37 -2.84 -0.26
N LEU A 378 -7.44 -3.73 0.08
CA LEU A 378 -6.09 -3.71 -0.49
C LEU A 378 -6.10 -4.07 -1.98
N SER A 379 -6.94 -5.02 -2.40
CA SER A 379 -7.15 -5.30 -3.82
C SER A 379 -7.81 -4.10 -4.53
N SER A 380 -8.87 -3.50 -3.97
CA SER A 380 -9.49 -2.32 -4.59
C SER A 380 -8.52 -1.15 -4.75
N ALA A 381 -7.67 -0.89 -3.74
CA ALA A 381 -6.68 0.18 -3.77
C ALA A 381 -5.53 -0.09 -4.75
N MET A 382 -5.13 -1.36 -4.92
CA MET A 382 -4.11 -1.76 -5.89
C MET A 382 -4.61 -1.73 -7.33
N TYR A 383 -5.92 -1.86 -7.56
CA TYR A 383 -6.51 -1.97 -8.90
C TYR A 383 -7.38 -0.76 -9.31
N CYS A 384 -7.43 0.32 -8.52
CA CYS A 384 -8.17 1.55 -8.87
C CYS A 384 -7.68 2.25 -10.16
N ASP A 385 -6.41 2.04 -10.57
CA ASP A 385 -5.79 2.69 -11.74
C ASP A 385 -5.44 1.72 -12.88
N ALA A 386 -5.91 0.47 -12.85
CA ALA A 386 -5.57 -0.54 -13.86
C ALA A 386 -6.81 -1.00 -14.65
N ASP A 387 -6.87 -0.66 -15.95
CA ASP A 387 -7.90 -1.10 -16.90
C ASP A 387 -7.86 -2.61 -17.24
N PHE A 388 -7.14 -3.41 -16.45
CA PHE A 388 -6.98 -4.84 -16.68
C PHE A 388 -7.49 -5.64 -15.47
N GLU A 389 -8.64 -6.31 -15.64
CA GLU A 389 -9.09 -7.38 -14.76
C GLU A 389 -8.11 -8.57 -14.85
N LEU A 390 -7.06 -8.54 -14.05
CA LEU A 390 -6.23 -9.71 -13.80
C LEU A 390 -6.98 -10.64 -12.84
N SER A 391 -7.89 -11.44 -13.41
CA SER A 391 -8.47 -12.58 -12.71
C SER A 391 -7.35 -13.57 -12.39
N LEU A 392 -7.05 -13.73 -11.10
CA LEU A 392 -6.19 -14.81 -10.55
C LEU A 392 -6.85 -16.19 -10.69
N ARG A 393 -8.04 -16.29 -11.28
CA ARG A 393 -8.64 -17.57 -11.64
C ARG A 393 -7.96 -18.08 -12.89
N ASP A 394 -7.26 -19.20 -12.76
CA ASP A 394 -6.81 -19.96 -13.91
C ASP A 394 -8.07 -20.32 -14.74
N ARG A 395 -8.24 -19.68 -15.91
CA ARG A 395 -9.37 -19.93 -16.82
C ARG A 395 -9.55 -21.42 -17.11
N ASN A 396 -8.47 -22.19 -17.04
CA ASN A 396 -8.48 -23.63 -17.24
C ASN A 396 -9.10 -24.37 -16.05
N GLN A 397 -8.89 -23.89 -14.82
CA GLN A 397 -9.58 -24.41 -13.63
C GLN A 397 -11.05 -24.02 -13.60
N GLU A 398 -11.38 -22.79 -13.98
CA GLU A 398 -12.77 -22.32 -14.05
C GLU A 398 -13.57 -23.09 -15.10
N GLN A 399 -12.97 -23.34 -16.27
CA GLN A 399 -13.58 -24.20 -17.30
C GLN A 399 -13.74 -25.65 -16.83
N LYS A 400 -12.80 -26.20 -16.05
CA LYS A 400 -12.93 -27.53 -15.44
C LYS A 400 -14.03 -27.58 -14.39
N ILE A 401 -14.18 -26.53 -13.58
CA ILE A 401 -15.23 -26.41 -12.58
C ILE A 401 -16.60 -26.31 -13.26
N SER A 402 -16.76 -25.47 -14.28
CA SER A 402 -18.01 -25.39 -15.05
C SER A 402 -18.33 -26.72 -15.76
N ASN A 403 -17.32 -27.43 -16.27
CA ASN A 403 -17.52 -28.78 -16.82
C ASN A 403 -17.93 -29.80 -15.75
N LEU A 404 -17.41 -29.70 -14.53
CA LEU A 404 -17.82 -30.54 -13.41
C LEU A 404 -19.23 -30.18 -12.92
N GLU A 405 -19.59 -28.92 -12.87
CA GLU A 405 -20.94 -28.46 -12.49
C GLU A 405 -21.99 -28.91 -13.51
N THR A 406 -21.67 -28.85 -14.80
CA THR A 406 -22.56 -29.40 -15.84
C THR A 406 -22.66 -30.92 -15.79
N LEU A 407 -21.57 -31.63 -15.46
CA LEU A 407 -21.58 -33.08 -15.21
C LEU A 407 -22.39 -33.46 -13.98
N ILE A 408 -22.24 -32.72 -12.87
CA ILE A 408 -23.02 -32.91 -11.64
C ILE A 408 -24.49 -32.62 -11.93
N GLY A 409 -24.80 -31.53 -12.63
CA GLY A 409 -26.17 -31.23 -13.05
C GLY A 409 -26.77 -32.31 -13.96
N ALA A 410 -25.96 -32.95 -14.82
CA ALA A 410 -26.39 -34.08 -15.64
C ALA A 410 -26.60 -35.36 -14.82
N ILE A 411 -25.74 -35.63 -13.83
CA ILE A 411 -25.89 -36.76 -12.90
C ILE A 411 -27.12 -36.56 -12.02
N GLN A 412 -27.33 -35.35 -11.52
CA GLN A 412 -28.47 -35.00 -10.67
C GLN A 412 -29.78 -35.11 -11.44
N LYS A 413 -29.82 -34.61 -12.69
CA LYS A 413 -30.94 -34.90 -13.61
C LYS A 413 -31.09 -36.38 -13.94
N GLY A 414 -30.00 -37.13 -14.00
CA GLY A 414 -30.01 -38.58 -14.20
C GLY A 414 -30.56 -39.34 -12.99
N ILE A 415 -30.29 -38.85 -11.78
CA ILE A 415 -30.83 -39.37 -10.52
C ILE A 415 -32.31 -38.99 -10.39
N ASP A 416 -32.67 -37.74 -10.71
CA ASP A 416 -34.06 -37.27 -10.69
C ASP A 416 -34.92 -37.97 -11.77
N ASN A 417 -34.32 -38.35 -12.91
CA ASN A 417 -34.96 -39.17 -13.95
C ASN A 417 -34.85 -40.68 -13.70
N SER A 418 -34.05 -41.13 -12.73
CA SER A 418 -33.97 -42.53 -12.36
C SER A 418 -35.17 -42.86 -11.48
N ASN A 419 -36.17 -43.47 -12.10
CA ASN A 419 -37.45 -43.78 -11.48
C ASN A 419 -37.26 -44.76 -10.30
N THR A 420 -37.23 -44.24 -9.07
CA THR A 420 -37.13 -45.03 -7.82
C THR A 420 -38.35 -45.93 -7.59
N ASP A 421 -39.43 -45.73 -8.34
CA ASP A 421 -40.65 -46.54 -8.29
C ASP A 421 -40.48 -47.96 -8.86
N ILE A 422 -39.42 -48.22 -9.64
CA ILE A 422 -39.11 -49.59 -10.12
C ILE A 422 -38.66 -50.48 -8.95
N LEU A 423 -38.09 -49.91 -7.88
CA LEU A 423 -37.71 -50.66 -6.67
C LEU A 423 -38.91 -50.95 -5.75
N HIS A 424 -40.02 -50.24 -5.92
CA HIS A 424 -41.24 -50.44 -5.14
C HIS A 424 -42.29 -51.32 -5.84
N GLN A 425 -42.09 -51.70 -7.11
CA GLN A 425 -42.90 -52.73 -7.74
C GLN A 425 -42.50 -54.09 -7.15
N SER A 426 -43.24 -54.53 -6.14
CA SER A 426 -43.17 -55.89 -5.61
C SER A 426 -43.33 -56.88 -6.76
N ASP A 427 -42.27 -57.65 -6.99
CA ASP A 427 -42.24 -58.68 -8.01
C ASP A 427 -43.31 -59.73 -7.67
N ARG A 428 -44.47 -59.66 -8.35
CA ARG A 428 -45.61 -60.58 -8.16
C ARG A 428 -45.19 -62.05 -8.31
N ALA A 429 -44.09 -62.32 -9.01
CA ALA A 429 -43.52 -63.67 -9.10
C ALA A 429 -42.97 -64.15 -7.75
N ARG A 430 -42.40 -63.25 -6.93
CA ARG A 430 -41.85 -63.55 -5.60
C ARG A 430 -42.94 -63.77 -4.56
N GLU A 431 -44.05 -63.04 -4.63
CA GLU A 431 -45.24 -63.29 -3.78
C GLU A 431 -45.90 -64.63 -4.11
N ASN A 432 -46.12 -64.92 -5.40
CA ASN A 432 -46.67 -66.21 -5.84
C ASN A 432 -45.74 -67.40 -5.52
N PHE A 433 -44.43 -67.17 -5.40
CA PHE A 433 -43.47 -68.19 -4.99
C PHE A 433 -43.53 -68.46 -3.49
N MET A 434 -43.69 -67.40 -2.67
CA MET A 434 -43.87 -67.56 -1.22
C MET A 434 -45.22 -68.19 -0.86
N GLU A 435 -46.30 -67.95 -1.61
CA GLU A 435 -47.60 -68.61 -1.37
C GLU A 435 -47.63 -70.11 -1.72
N ARG A 436 -46.80 -70.58 -2.65
CA ARG A 436 -46.76 -72.01 -3.03
C ARG A 436 -45.87 -72.87 -2.15
N TRP A 437 -45.04 -72.26 -1.29
CA TRP A 437 -44.03 -72.96 -0.48
C TRP A 437 -43.95 -72.46 0.97
N GLY A 438 -44.86 -71.59 1.39
CA GLY A 438 -45.02 -71.14 2.78
C GLY A 438 -45.98 -72.02 3.57
#